data_AF-A0A6B1D889-F1
#
_entry.id   AF-A0A6B1D889-F1
#
_cell.length_a   1.000
_cell.length_b   1.000
_cell.length_c   1.000
_cell.angle_alpha   90.00
_cell.angle_beta   90.00
_cell.angle_gamma   90.00
#
_symmetry.space_group_name_H-M   'P 1'
#
loop_
_entity.id
_entity.type
_entity.pdbx_description
1 polymer ?
#
loop_
_entity_poly.entity_id
_entity_poly.type
_entity_poly.pdbx_seq_one_letter_code
_entity_poly.pdbx_strand_id
1 'polypeptide(L)'
;MPKKLCTGTRKDGQPCQANGLEQYNGLCLAHGAPPEQAHEWRARGGKNSATAVRRDNRMPEQLKHALDLVQNSMDRLAQQEPTPATCNAISRCAQTLINLRRRADEEMALIR
;
A
#
# COMPACT_ATOMS: atom_id res chain seq x y z
N MET A 1 16.37 -18.14 -12.53
CA MET A 1 16.39 -19.42 -11.80
C MET A 1 15.00 -20.03 -11.85
N PRO A 2 14.84 -21.33 -12.20
CA PRO A 2 13.53 -21.97 -12.22
C PRO A 2 12.93 -21.95 -10.82
N LYS A 3 11.75 -21.33 -10.68
CA LYS A 3 11.04 -21.26 -9.40
C LYS A 3 10.49 -22.65 -9.10
N LYS A 4 11.07 -23.35 -8.11
CA LYS A 4 10.53 -24.63 -7.64
C LYS A 4 9.23 -24.37 -6.88
N LEU A 5 8.21 -25.18 -7.11
CA LEU A 5 6.97 -25.11 -6.35
C LEU A 5 7.18 -25.58 -4.92
N CYS A 6 6.33 -25.08 -4.04
CA CYS A 6 6.27 -25.48 -2.64
C CYS A 6 5.93 -26.97 -2.53
N THR A 7 6.73 -27.72 -1.79
CA THR A 7 6.50 -29.16 -1.55
C THR A 7 5.41 -29.46 -0.52
N GLY A 8 4.90 -28.44 0.17
CA GLY A 8 3.83 -28.55 1.17
C GLY A 8 2.45 -28.84 0.59
N THR A 9 1.58 -29.42 1.41
CA THR A 9 0.17 -29.69 1.10
C THR A 9 -0.73 -28.73 1.85
N ARG A 10 -1.75 -28.20 1.16
CA ARG A 10 -2.75 -27.29 1.74
C ARG A 10 -3.69 -28.05 2.69
N LYS A 11 -4.43 -27.31 3.53
CA LYS A 11 -5.42 -27.88 4.46
C LYS A 11 -6.55 -28.67 3.76
N ASP A 12 -6.82 -28.37 2.50
CA ASP A 12 -7.80 -29.06 1.64
C ASP A 12 -7.21 -30.31 0.94
N GLY A 13 -5.98 -30.70 1.26
CA GLY A 13 -5.30 -31.86 0.68
C GLY A 13 -4.67 -31.62 -0.68
N GLN A 14 -4.83 -30.43 -1.27
CA GLN A 14 -4.26 -30.12 -2.59
C GLN A 14 -2.79 -29.65 -2.48
N PRO A 15 -1.95 -29.91 -3.51
CA PRO A 15 -0.58 -29.41 -3.54
C PRO A 15 -0.53 -27.87 -3.49
N CYS A 16 0.44 -27.35 -2.74
CA CYS A 16 0.66 -25.90 -2.68
C CYS A 16 1.21 -25.37 -4.01
N GLN A 17 0.52 -24.38 -4.57
CA GLN A 17 0.93 -23.74 -5.84
C GLN A 17 1.88 -22.54 -5.63
N ALA A 18 2.29 -22.26 -4.39
CA ALA A 18 3.21 -21.18 -4.10
C ALA A 18 4.65 -21.54 -4.49
N ASN A 19 5.51 -20.53 -4.64
CA ASN A 19 6.94 -20.77 -4.86
C ASN A 19 7.59 -21.26 -3.56
N GLY A 20 8.35 -22.35 -3.64
CA GLY A 20 9.21 -22.85 -2.59
C GLY A 20 10.48 -22.00 -2.48
N LEU A 21 10.98 -21.86 -1.25
CA LEU A 21 12.21 -21.12 -0.96
C LEU A 21 13.30 -22.08 -0.52
N GLU A 22 14.53 -21.88 -0.99
CA GLU A 22 15.67 -22.74 -0.63
C GLU A 22 15.95 -22.72 0.87
N GLN A 23 15.84 -21.54 1.50
CA GLN A 23 16.00 -21.37 2.96
C GLN A 23 14.98 -22.17 3.79
N TYR A 24 13.91 -22.68 3.18
CA TYR A 24 12.93 -23.57 3.81
C TYR A 24 12.85 -24.93 3.12
N ASN A 25 13.94 -25.40 2.53
CA ASN A 25 14.03 -26.71 1.88
C ASN A 25 12.93 -26.95 0.82
N GLY A 26 12.59 -25.90 0.06
CA GLY A 26 11.56 -25.99 -0.98
C GLY A 26 10.13 -25.78 -0.48
N LEU A 27 9.92 -25.39 0.78
CA LEU A 27 8.62 -24.93 1.29
C LEU A 27 8.43 -23.42 1.06
N CYS A 28 7.19 -22.98 0.92
CA CYS A 28 6.86 -21.56 0.87
C CYS A 28 6.88 -20.93 2.27
N LEU A 29 6.81 -19.59 2.35
CA LEU A 29 6.74 -18.84 3.62
C LEU A 29 5.64 -19.33 4.56
N ALA A 30 4.52 -19.83 4.04
CA ALA A 30 3.40 -20.29 4.86
C ALA A 30 3.60 -21.70 5.44
N HIS A 31 4.38 -22.56 4.78
CA HIS A 31 4.62 -23.95 5.20
C HIS A 31 5.99 -24.16 5.87
N GLY A 32 6.98 -23.34 5.53
CA GLY A 32 8.36 -23.48 6.00
C GLY A 32 8.73 -22.58 7.16
N ALA A 33 8.09 -21.42 7.30
CA ALA A 33 8.41 -20.51 8.39
C ALA A 33 7.77 -20.98 9.71
N PRO A 34 8.44 -20.77 10.86
CA PRO A 34 7.87 -21.01 12.17
C PRO A 34 6.52 -20.28 12.34
N PRO A 35 5.54 -20.86 13.06
CA PRO A 35 4.22 -20.27 13.22
C PRO A 35 4.23 -18.83 13.73
N GLU A 36 5.13 -18.51 14.65
CA GLU A 36 5.30 -17.17 15.24
C GLU A 36 5.74 -16.15 14.20
N GLN A 37 6.71 -16.52 13.36
CA GLN A 37 7.25 -15.66 12.30
C GLN A 37 6.23 -15.46 11.17
N ALA A 38 5.50 -16.52 10.80
CA ALA A 38 4.42 -16.44 9.83
C ALA A 38 3.25 -15.57 10.36
N HIS A 39 2.94 -15.65 11.65
CA HIS A 39 1.94 -14.81 12.30
C HIS A 39 2.36 -13.33 12.28
N GLU A 40 3.61 -13.05 12.61
CA GLU A 40 4.17 -11.70 12.57
C GLU A 40 4.11 -11.08 11.16
N TRP A 41 4.49 -11.83 10.12
CA TRP A 41 4.40 -11.33 8.75
C TRP A 41 2.96 -11.12 8.28
N ARG A 42 2.03 -12.01 8.66
CA ARG A 42 0.59 -11.81 8.39
C ARG A 42 0.06 -10.57 9.11
N ALA A 43 0.45 -10.36 10.36
CA ALA A 43 0.06 -9.18 11.13
C ALA A 43 0.60 -7.89 10.48
N ARG A 44 1.87 -7.88 10.06
CA ARG A 44 2.49 -6.73 9.36
C ARG A 44 1.84 -6.48 7.99
N GLY A 45 1.66 -7.52 7.17
CA GLY A 45 1.07 -7.42 5.84
C GLY A 45 -0.41 -7.04 5.86
N GLY A 46 -1.20 -7.69 6.73
CA GLY A 46 -2.62 -7.41 6.91
C GLY A 46 -2.88 -6.02 7.46
N LYS A 47 -2.05 -5.53 8.39
CA LYS A 47 -2.15 -4.16 8.93
C LYS A 47 -1.90 -3.11 7.85
N ASN A 48 -0.91 -3.31 6.98
CA ASN A 48 -0.58 -2.34 5.92
C ASN A 48 -1.65 -2.32 4.83
N SER A 49 -2.11 -3.49 4.37
CA SER A 49 -3.23 -3.59 3.41
C SER A 49 -4.52 -3.02 3.98
N ALA A 50 -4.89 -3.38 5.21
CA ALA A 50 -6.10 -2.84 5.85
C ALA A 50 -6.00 -1.34 6.12
N THR A 51 -4.81 -0.79 6.37
CA THR A 51 -4.64 0.66 6.56
C THR A 51 -4.70 1.44 5.24
N ALA A 52 -4.14 0.88 4.16
CA ALA A 52 -4.30 1.45 2.82
C ALA A 52 -5.77 1.44 2.38
N VAL A 53 -6.46 0.29 2.51
CA VAL A 53 -7.89 0.15 2.20
C VAL A 53 -8.75 1.07 3.08
N ARG A 54 -8.46 1.18 4.38
CA ARG A 54 -9.16 2.13 5.26
C ARG A 54 -8.92 3.59 4.88
N ARG A 55 -7.72 3.93 4.39
CA ARG A 55 -7.41 5.28 3.90
C ARG A 55 -8.18 5.59 2.61
N ASP A 56 -8.21 4.66 1.66
CA ASP A 56 -8.99 4.82 0.43
C ASP A 56 -10.48 4.92 0.71
N ASN A 57 -11.00 4.09 1.63
CA ASN A 57 -12.41 4.11 2.03
C ASN A 57 -12.80 5.36 2.85
N ARG A 58 -11.82 6.09 3.41
CA ARG A 58 -12.06 7.34 4.15
C ARG A 58 -11.99 8.56 3.24
N MET A 59 -11.67 8.41 1.96
CA MET A 59 -11.67 9.52 1.01
C MET A 59 -13.05 9.61 0.33
N PRO A 60 -13.80 10.70 0.51
CA PRO A 60 -15.04 10.93 -0.22
C PRO A 60 -14.80 10.86 -1.74
N GLU A 61 -15.71 10.21 -2.47
CA GLU A 61 -15.56 9.95 -3.90
C GLU A 61 -15.30 11.22 -4.71
N GLN A 62 -16.02 12.31 -4.36
CA GLN A 62 -15.89 13.61 -5.01
C GLN A 62 -14.49 14.26 -4.83
N LEU A 63 -13.71 13.84 -3.83
CA LEU A 63 -12.38 14.39 -3.56
C LEU A 63 -11.24 13.58 -4.20
N LYS A 64 -11.49 12.33 -4.61
CA LYS A 64 -10.46 11.44 -5.17
C LYS A 64 -9.83 12.05 -6.42
N HIS A 65 -10.64 12.51 -7.36
CA HIS A 65 -10.15 13.09 -8.61
C HIS A 65 -9.28 14.34 -8.37
N ALA A 66 -9.70 15.22 -7.45
CA ALA A 66 -8.93 16.41 -7.09
C ALA A 66 -7.58 16.06 -6.46
N LEU A 67 -7.55 15.03 -5.60
CA LEU A 67 -6.33 14.56 -4.95
C LEU A 67 -5.33 14.01 -5.99
N ASP A 68 -5.81 13.20 -6.94
CA ASP A 68 -4.98 12.65 -8.01
C ASP A 68 -4.40 13.75 -8.92
N LEU A 69 -5.20 14.76 -9.28
CA LEU A 69 -4.73 15.89 -10.08
C LEU A 69 -3.62 16.67 -9.39
N VAL A 70 -3.76 16.94 -8.09
CA VAL A 70 -2.74 17.68 -7.32
C VAL A 70 -1.47 16.84 -7.15
N GLN A 71 -1.61 15.54 -6.87
CA GLN A 71 -0.49 14.60 -6.76
C GLN A 71 0.30 14.54 -8.08
N ASN A 72 -0.39 14.32 -9.20
CA ASN A 72 0.21 14.27 -10.53
C ASN A 72 0.89 15.59 -10.92
N SER A 73 0.29 16.73 -10.53
CA SER A 73 0.88 18.05 -10.79
C SER A 73 2.17 18.25 -9.99
N MET A 74 2.18 17.82 -8.72
CA MET A 74 3.35 17.88 -7.86
C MET A 74 4.49 17.00 -8.41
N ASP A 75 4.19 15.79 -8.84
CA ASP A 75 5.18 14.86 -9.41
C ASP A 75 5.79 15.41 -10.71
N ARG A 76 4.96 16.03 -11.57
CA ARG A 76 5.42 16.72 -12.78
C ARG A 76 6.33 17.91 -12.48
N LEU A 77 6.02 18.69 -11.45
CA LEU A 77 6.84 19.83 -11.04
C LEU A 77 8.16 19.38 -10.41
N ALA A 78 8.15 18.27 -9.66
CA ALA A 78 9.35 17.72 -9.04
C ALA A 78 10.38 17.17 -10.04
N GLN A 79 9.95 16.87 -11.28
CA GLN A 79 10.83 16.45 -12.37
C GLN A 79 11.49 17.63 -13.12
N GLN A 80 11.06 18.87 -12.85
CA GLN A 80 11.63 20.07 -13.48
C GLN A 80 12.83 20.57 -12.67
N GLU A 81 13.66 21.42 -13.29
CA GLU A 81 14.74 22.08 -12.56
C GLU A 81 14.17 22.93 -11.40
N PRO A 82 14.85 22.90 -10.23
CA PRO A 82 14.41 23.66 -9.08
C PRO A 82 14.63 25.15 -9.33
N THR A 83 13.54 25.85 -9.60
CA THR A 83 13.46 27.30 -9.67
C THR A 83 12.62 27.80 -8.50
N PRO A 84 12.75 29.07 -8.09
CA PRO A 84 11.87 29.63 -7.07
C PRO A 84 10.38 29.46 -7.41
N ALA A 85 10.02 29.54 -8.70
CA ALA A 85 8.65 29.34 -9.17
C ALA A 85 8.18 27.88 -8.99
N THR A 86 8.99 26.90 -9.38
CA THR A 86 8.64 25.47 -9.25
C THR A 86 8.58 25.04 -7.78
N CYS A 87 9.52 25.49 -6.95
CA CYS A 87 9.50 25.25 -5.50
C CYS A 87 8.24 25.83 -4.83
N ASN A 88 7.83 27.05 -5.21
CA ASN A 88 6.59 27.65 -4.72
C ASN A 88 5.35 26.87 -5.19
N ALA A 89 5.32 26.43 -6.45
CA ALA A 89 4.22 25.64 -6.98
C ALA A 89 4.09 24.28 -6.25
N ILE A 90 5.20 23.59 -6.01
CA ILE A 90 5.24 22.34 -5.23
C ILE A 90 4.72 22.58 -3.81
N SER A 91 5.15 23.66 -3.15
CA SER A 91 4.68 24.01 -1.81
C SER A 91 3.16 24.24 -1.76
N ARG A 92 2.59 24.88 -2.80
CA ARG A 92 1.14 25.06 -2.94
C ARG A 92 0.41 23.74 -3.21
N CYS A 93 0.97 22.84 -4.02
CA CYS A 93 0.42 21.50 -4.21
C CYS A 93 0.40 20.73 -2.88
N ALA A 94 1.49 20.74 -2.13
CA ALA A 94 1.58 20.09 -0.82
C ALA A 94 0.53 20.64 0.17
N GLN A 95 0.39 21.97 0.25
CA GLN A 95 -0.63 22.60 1.09
C GLN A 95 -2.06 22.21 0.66
N THR A 96 -2.30 22.13 -0.64
CA THR A 96 -3.60 21.70 -1.19
C THR A 96 -3.90 20.24 -0.82
N LEU A 97 -2.93 19.33 -0.90
CA LEU A 97 -3.08 17.94 -0.47
C LEU A 97 -3.45 17.84 1.02
N ILE A 98 -2.80 18.62 1.89
CA ILE A 98 -3.11 18.67 3.32
C ILE A 98 -4.56 19.13 3.53
N ASN A 99 -4.99 20.19 2.83
CA ASN A 99 -6.34 20.73 2.95
C ASN A 99 -7.42 19.74 2.47
N LEU A 100 -7.20 19.05 1.35
CA LEU A 100 -8.11 18.03 0.84
C LEU A 100 -8.26 16.87 1.83
N ARG A 101 -7.16 16.40 2.42
CA ARG A 101 -7.18 15.33 3.43
C ARG A 101 -7.90 15.76 4.71
N ARG A 102 -7.66 16.99 5.18
CA ARG A 102 -8.38 17.55 6.34
C ARG A 102 -9.88 17.63 6.06
N ARG A 103 -10.27 18.10 4.87
CA ARG A 103 -11.67 18.17 4.47
C ARG A 103 -12.32 16.79 4.42
N ALA A 104 -11.62 15.78 3.89
CA ALA A 104 -12.09 14.40 3.89
C ALA A 104 -12.31 13.88 5.31
N ASP A 105 -11.38 14.14 6.24
CA ASP A 105 -11.52 13.75 7.64
C ASP A 105 -12.71 14.44 8.33
N GLU A 106 -12.95 15.73 8.05
CA GLU A 106 -14.10 16.50 8.54
C GLU A 106 -15.44 15.93 8.02
N GLU A 107 -15.55 15.66 6.70
CA GLU A 107 -16.77 15.08 6.10
C GLU A 107 -17.07 13.69 6.67
N MET A 108 -16.04 12.85 6.83
CA MET A 108 -16.20 11.52 7.41
C MET A 108 -16.52 11.54 8.91
N ALA A 109 -16.22 12.64 9.62
CA ALA A 109 -16.61 12.80 11.03
C ALA A 109 -18.10 13.14 11.19
N LEU A 110 -18.71 13.83 10.22
CA LEU A 110 -20.13 14.19 10.24
C LEU A 110 -21.08 13.00 10.01
N ILE A 111 -20.58 11.91 9.43
CA ILE A 111 -21.36 10.70 9.11
C ILE A 111 -21.31 9.68 10.27
N ARG A 112 -20.48 9.92 11.30
CA ARG A 112 -20.35 9.06 12.49
C ARG A 112 -21.24 9.53 13.62
#